data_AF-A0A5C7YYJ5-F1
#
_entry.id   AF-A0A5C7YYJ5-F1
#
_cell.length_a   1.000
_cell.length_b   1.000
_cell.length_c   1.000
_cell.angle_alpha   90.00
_cell.angle_beta   90.00
_cell.angle_gamma   90.00
#
_symmetry.space_group_name_H-M   'P 1'
#
loop_
_entity.id
_entity.type
_entity.pdbx_description
1 polymer ?
#
loop_
_entity_poly.entity_id
_entity_poly.type
_entity_poly.pdbx_seq_one_letter_code
_entity_poly.pdbx_strand_id
1 'polypeptide(L)'
;MNDNSFNSIEKLMEFGMSMAIAQQMMQTMNHALNNMQTPQFSNLSMPLPAQIMYYALVNDIPQGPFTESEINNFIITKSIDEYTLIWNKELPGWMAAKQVPIINKLFLINN
;
A
#
# COMPACT_ATOMS: atom_id res chain seq x y z
N MET A 1 -35.02 -41.54 -0.08
CA MET A 1 -34.43 -40.19 -0.14
C MET A 1 -33.69 -39.94 1.16
N ASN A 2 -32.40 -40.30 1.26
CA ASN A 2 -31.55 -39.87 2.39
C ASN A 2 -30.06 -40.21 2.13
N ASP A 3 -29.40 -39.46 1.24
CA ASP A 3 -27.96 -39.66 0.93
C ASP A 3 -27.16 -38.34 0.92
N ASN A 4 -27.57 -37.35 1.74
CA ASN A 4 -26.90 -36.02 1.77
C ASN A 4 -26.17 -35.70 3.08
N SER A 5 -26.21 -36.59 4.07
CA SER A 5 -25.65 -36.31 5.41
C SER A 5 -24.16 -36.64 5.56
N PHE A 6 -23.57 -37.42 4.63
CA PHE A 6 -22.17 -37.87 4.73
C PHE A 6 -21.17 -36.97 3.98
N ASN A 7 -21.59 -36.29 2.91
CA ASN A 7 -20.70 -35.38 2.15
C ASN A 7 -20.41 -34.04 2.85
N SER A 8 -21.22 -33.65 3.84
CA SER A 8 -21.11 -32.36 4.52
C SER A 8 -20.10 -32.38 5.67
N ILE A 9 -19.89 -33.54 6.29
CA ILE A 9 -18.96 -33.73 7.41
C ILE A 9 -17.51 -33.84 6.89
N GLU A 10 -17.29 -34.55 5.78
CA GLU A 10 -15.98 -34.60 5.11
C GLU A 10 -15.51 -33.21 4.64
N LYS A 11 -16.38 -32.42 3.99
CA LYS A 11 -16.05 -31.04 3.59
C LYS A 11 -15.79 -30.10 4.76
N LEU A 12 -16.49 -30.28 5.89
CA LEU A 12 -16.25 -29.48 7.10
C LEU A 12 -14.89 -29.79 7.72
N MET A 13 -14.51 -31.07 7.74
CA MET A 13 -13.22 -31.52 8.25
C MET A 13 -12.06 -31.11 7.33
N GLU A 14 -12.26 -31.20 6.01
CA GLU A 14 -11.32 -30.74 4.98
C GLU A 14 -11.11 -29.21 5.03
N PHE A 15 -12.19 -28.43 5.20
CA PHE A 15 -12.10 -26.98 5.38
C PHE A 15 -11.44 -26.62 6.72
N GLY A 16 -11.76 -27.34 7.80
CA GLY A 16 -11.14 -27.14 9.12
C GLY A 16 -9.64 -27.44 9.12
N MET A 17 -9.20 -28.48 8.41
CA MET A 17 -7.77 -28.75 8.21
C MET A 17 -7.12 -27.71 7.28
N SER A 18 -7.80 -27.26 6.23
CA SER A 18 -7.27 -26.23 5.32
C SER A 18 -7.06 -24.88 6.02
N MET A 19 -7.95 -24.48 6.95
CA MET A 19 -7.79 -23.29 7.78
C MET A 19 -6.68 -23.45 8.82
N ALA A 20 -6.53 -24.64 9.42
CA ALA A 20 -5.45 -24.90 10.37
C ALA A 20 -4.07 -24.88 9.69
N ILE A 21 -3.96 -25.47 8.49
CA ILE A 21 -2.73 -25.43 7.68
C ILE A 21 -2.49 -23.99 7.16
N ALA A 22 -3.53 -23.23 6.80
CA ALA A 22 -3.39 -21.82 6.42
C ALA A 22 -2.84 -20.97 7.58
N GLN A 23 -3.31 -21.18 8.82
CA GLN A 23 -2.73 -20.52 9.98
C GLN A 23 -1.27 -20.92 10.21
N GLN A 24 -0.95 -22.20 10.04
CA GLN A 24 0.41 -22.69 10.20
C GLN A 24 1.35 -22.17 9.10
N MET A 25 0.87 -22.01 7.87
CA MET A 25 1.62 -21.38 6.77
C MET A 25 1.81 -19.87 7.00
N MET A 26 0.78 -19.15 7.49
CA MET A 26 0.92 -17.74 7.86
C MET A 26 1.92 -17.56 9.01
N GLN A 27 1.88 -18.41 10.03
CA GLN A 27 2.86 -18.39 11.11
C GLN A 27 4.26 -18.73 10.61
N THR A 28 4.38 -19.72 9.71
CA THR A 28 5.68 -20.10 9.13
C THR A 28 6.23 -19.01 8.21
N MET A 29 5.41 -18.30 7.43
CA MET A 29 5.83 -17.12 6.67
C MET A 29 6.22 -15.97 7.59
N ASN A 30 5.47 -15.73 8.67
CA ASN A 30 5.77 -14.66 9.63
C ASN A 30 7.07 -14.95 10.40
N HIS A 31 7.33 -16.22 10.72
CA HIS A 31 8.60 -16.66 11.27
C HIS A 31 9.74 -16.61 10.24
N ALA A 32 9.53 -17.03 9.00
CA ALA A 32 10.54 -16.96 7.94
C ALA A 32 10.91 -15.51 7.60
N LEU A 33 9.96 -14.57 7.67
CA LEU A 33 10.23 -13.15 7.45
C LEU A 33 10.94 -12.50 8.66
N ASN A 34 10.63 -12.93 9.89
CA ASN A 34 11.36 -12.49 11.08
C ASN A 34 12.77 -13.10 11.20
N ASN A 35 12.98 -14.30 10.66
CA ASN A 35 14.28 -15.01 10.71
C ASN A 35 15.11 -14.86 9.43
N MET A 36 14.63 -14.10 8.45
CA MET A 36 15.45 -13.65 7.33
C MET A 36 16.38 -12.55 7.84
N GLN A 37 17.37 -12.97 8.63
CA GLN A 37 18.60 -12.24 8.87
C GLN A 37 19.28 -12.05 7.51
N THR A 38 18.90 -10.98 6.83
CA THR A 38 19.79 -10.31 5.88
C THR A 38 21.11 -10.03 6.61
N PRO A 39 22.26 -10.16 5.96
CA PRO A 39 23.56 -9.93 6.58
C PRO A 39 23.55 -8.62 7.35
N GLN A 40 23.66 -8.79 8.67
CA GLN A 40 23.48 -7.76 9.66
C GLN A 40 24.62 -6.75 9.52
N PHE A 41 24.33 -5.60 8.91
CA PHE A 41 24.99 -4.35 9.29
C PHE A 41 24.44 -3.95 10.65
N SER A 42 24.84 -4.72 11.66
CA SER A 42 24.76 -4.31 13.05
C SER A 42 25.58 -3.01 13.16
N ASN A 43 24.98 -1.99 13.78
CA ASN A 43 25.62 -0.75 14.24
C ASN A 43 25.60 0.47 13.31
N LEU A 44 24.67 0.58 12.37
CA LEU A 44 24.32 1.89 11.84
C LEU A 44 22.85 2.15 12.13
N SER A 45 22.58 2.91 13.18
CA SER A 45 21.34 3.68 13.35
C SER A 45 21.28 4.73 12.23
N MET A 46 21.24 4.28 10.98
CA MET A 46 21.16 5.14 9.82
C MET A 46 19.70 5.55 9.71
N PRO A 47 19.37 6.85 9.84
CA PRO A 47 18.01 7.30 9.68
C PRO A 47 17.54 6.88 8.28
N LEU A 48 16.53 5.99 8.22
CA LEU A 48 15.82 5.75 6.98
C LEU A 48 15.27 7.12 6.52
N PRO A 49 15.43 7.50 5.24
CA PRO A 49 14.90 8.75 4.75
C PRO A 49 13.39 8.76 4.98
N ALA A 50 12.89 9.79 5.67
CA ALA A 50 11.47 9.92 5.96
C ALA A 50 10.70 10.04 4.64
N GLN A 51 9.76 9.13 4.42
CA GLN A 51 8.93 9.15 3.22
C GLN A 51 8.08 10.43 3.20
N ILE A 52 8.09 11.14 2.07
CA ILE A 52 7.30 12.36 1.90
C ILE A 52 5.85 11.96 1.67
N MET A 53 4.95 12.53 2.47
CA MET A 53 3.51 12.35 2.38
C MET A 53 2.88 13.57 1.73
N TYR A 54 1.94 13.34 0.81
CA TYR A 54 1.26 14.37 0.03
C TYR A 54 -0.22 14.46 0.39
N TYR A 55 -0.77 15.66 0.34
CA TYR A 55 -2.19 15.91 0.41
C TYR A 55 -2.65 16.49 -0.92
N ALA A 56 -3.82 16.08 -1.39
CA ALA A 56 -4.41 16.57 -2.63
C ALA A 56 -5.78 17.18 -2.36
N LEU A 57 -6.07 18.33 -2.95
CA LEU A 57 -7.38 18.97 -2.86
C LEU A 57 -8.32 18.38 -3.92
N VAL A 58 -9.21 17.49 -3.51
CA VAL A 58 -10.18 16.83 -4.40
C VAL A 58 -11.58 17.25 -3.97
N ASN A 59 -12.36 17.81 -4.90
CA ASN A 59 -13.68 18.39 -4.62
C ASN A 59 -13.67 19.42 -3.47
N ASP A 60 -12.68 20.32 -3.47
CA ASP A 60 -12.46 21.35 -2.43
C ASP A 60 -12.18 20.81 -1.01
N ILE A 61 -11.96 19.50 -0.86
CA ILE A 61 -11.64 18.85 0.41
C ILE A 61 -10.20 18.33 0.36
N PRO A 62 -9.34 18.70 1.32
CA PRO A 62 -8.01 18.10 1.46
C PRO A 62 -8.13 16.60 1.77
N GLN A 63 -7.56 15.77 0.90
CA GLN A 63 -7.49 14.31 1.05
C GLN A 63 -6.03 13.88 1.23
N GLY A 64 -5.80 12.82 2.00
CA GLY A 64 -4.47 12.28 2.29
C GLY A 64 -4.26 11.98 3.78
N PRO A 65 -3.03 11.70 4.22
CA PRO A 65 -1.79 11.68 3.44
C PRO A 65 -1.70 10.52 2.45
N PHE A 66 -1.12 10.78 1.28
CA PHE A 66 -0.85 9.81 0.22
C PHE A 66 0.66 9.69 -0.02
N THR A 67 1.09 8.50 -0.38
CA THR A 67 2.42 8.22 -0.91
C THR A 67 2.54 8.66 -2.38
N GLU A 68 3.77 8.80 -2.88
CA GLU A 68 4.01 9.10 -4.30
C GLU A 68 3.36 8.07 -5.23
N SER A 69 3.37 6.78 -4.84
CA SER A 69 2.75 5.68 -5.60
C SER A 69 1.22 5.83 -5.68
N GLU A 70 0.57 6.24 -4.59
CA GLU A 70 -0.87 6.48 -4.58
C GLU A 70 -1.23 7.70 -5.44
N ILE A 71 -0.46 8.79 -5.36
CA ILE A 71 -0.64 9.94 -6.26
C ILE A 71 -0.49 9.52 -7.73
N ASN A 72 0.50 8.68 -8.04
CA ASN A 72 0.69 8.16 -9.39
C ASN A 72 -0.55 7.38 -9.88
N ASN A 73 -1.11 6.51 -9.03
CA ASN A 73 -2.35 5.81 -9.34
C ASN A 73 -3.52 6.79 -9.59
N PHE A 74 -3.65 7.85 -8.78
CA PHE A 74 -4.70 8.86 -8.97
C PHE A 74 -4.52 9.68 -10.25
N ILE A 75 -3.28 9.93 -10.68
CA ILE A 75 -2.99 10.54 -11.98
C ILE A 75 -3.45 9.62 -13.12
N ILE A 76 -3.13 8.32 -13.03
CA ILE A 76 -3.54 7.30 -14.03
C ILE A 76 -5.07 7.19 -14.11
N THR A 77 -5.76 7.19 -12.97
CA THR A 77 -7.23 7.14 -12.93
C THR A 77 -7.89 8.49 -13.26
N LYS A 78 -7.10 9.54 -13.54
CA LYS A 78 -7.55 10.92 -13.80
C LYS A 78 -8.33 11.56 -12.64
N SER A 79 -8.11 11.10 -11.42
CA SER A 79 -8.66 11.71 -10.21
C SER A 79 -7.86 12.94 -9.76
N ILE A 80 -6.60 13.02 -10.16
CA ILE A 80 -5.71 14.18 -9.98
C ILE A 80 -5.23 14.63 -11.35
N ASP A 81 -5.30 15.93 -11.60
CA ASP A 81 -4.81 16.57 -12.82
C ASP A 81 -3.69 17.57 -12.53
N GLU A 82 -3.15 18.20 -13.59
CA GLU A 82 -2.04 19.16 -13.48
C GLU A 82 -2.38 20.44 -12.69
N TYR A 83 -3.67 20.74 -12.51
CA TYR A 83 -4.19 21.93 -11.81
C TYR A 83 -4.55 21.65 -10.35
N THR A 84 -4.72 20.38 -9.99
CA THR A 84 -5.06 19.93 -8.65
C THR A 84 -4.05 20.47 -7.65
N LEU A 85 -4.53 21.07 -6.56
CA LEU A 85 -3.66 21.61 -5.52
C LEU A 85 -3.10 20.46 -4.67
N ILE A 86 -1.78 20.40 -4.58
CA ILE A 86 -1.01 19.46 -3.80
C ILE A 86 -0.27 20.22 -2.69
N TRP A 87 -0.18 19.61 -1.51
CA TRP A 87 0.63 20.10 -0.41
C TRP A 87 1.43 18.97 0.24
N ASN A 88 2.60 19.29 0.75
CA ASN A 88 3.36 18.43 1.65
C ASN A 88 4.13 19.32 2.65
N LYS A 89 4.73 18.69 3.66
CA LYS A 89 5.47 19.38 4.74
C LYS A 89 6.69 20.20 4.27
N GLU A 90 7.21 19.93 3.08
CA GLU A 90 8.38 20.60 2.50
C GLU A 90 8.00 21.80 1.62
N LEU A 91 6.70 21.94 1.29
CA LEU A 91 6.19 23.03 0.46
C LEU A 91 5.75 24.23 1.32
N PRO A 92 5.93 25.47 0.83
CA PRO A 92 5.53 26.69 1.54
C PRO A 92 4.00 26.84 1.66
N GLY A 93 3.23 26.09 0.86
CA GLY A 93 1.78 26.13 0.82
C GLY A 93 1.23 25.22 -0.28
N TRP A 94 -0.08 25.25 -0.49
CA TRP A 94 -0.72 24.51 -1.58
C TRP A 94 -0.22 25.00 -2.93
N MET A 95 0.19 24.08 -3.78
CA MET A 95 0.73 24.37 -5.12
C MET A 95 0.05 23.47 -6.15
N ALA A 96 -0.16 23.95 -7.37
CA ALA A 96 -0.70 23.11 -8.43
C ALA A 96 0.25 21.92 -8.70
N ALA A 97 -0.31 20.75 -9.00
CA ALA A 97 0.44 19.50 -9.14
C ALA A 97 1.61 19.62 -10.15
N LYS A 98 1.43 20.36 -11.25
CA LYS A 98 2.49 20.65 -12.23
C LYS A 98 3.64 21.51 -11.72
N GLN A 99 3.42 22.29 -10.67
CA GLN A 99 4.45 23.14 -10.05
C GLN A 99 5.27 22.37 -9.02
N VAL A 100 4.80 21.20 -8.57
CA VAL A 100 5.53 20.34 -7.64
C VAL A 100 6.43 19.40 -8.48
N PRO A 101 7.78 19.55 -8.45
CA PRO A 101 8.66 18.90 -9.43
C PRO A 101 8.52 17.38 -9.50
N ILE A 102 8.42 16.72 -8.34
CA ILE A 102 8.27 15.27 -8.25
C ILE A 102 6.93 14.79 -8.82
N ILE A 103 5.84 15.54 -8.60
CA ILE A 103 4.51 15.21 -9.12
C ILE A 103 4.43 15.52 -10.63
N ASN A 104 5.02 16.62 -11.07
CA ASN A 104 5.15 16.95 -12.49
C ASN A 104 5.84 15.82 -13.27
N LYS A 105 6.89 15.23 -12.69
CA LYS A 105 7.56 14.05 -13.27
C LYS A 105 6.60 12.87 -13.45
N LEU A 106 5.67 12.64 -12.52
CA LEU A 106 4.66 11.59 -12.64
C LEU A 106 3.72 11.82 -13.83
N PHE A 107 3.32 13.08 -14.10
CA PHE A 107 2.54 13.36 -15.31
C PHE A 107 3.32 13.05 -16.60
N LEU A 108 4.61 13.38 -16.63
CA LEU A 108 5.45 13.15 -17.82
C LEU A 108 5.67 11.66 -18.14
N ILE A 109 5.71 10.79 -17.13
CA ILE A 109 5.90 9.34 -17.33
C ILE A 109 4.60 8.60 -17.70
N ASN A 110 3.44 9.17 -17.39
CA ASN A 110 2.13 8.56 -17.65
C ASN A 110 1.41 9.17 -18.87
N ASN A 111 2.10 10.00 -19.66
CA ASN A 111 1.56 10.69 -20.84
C ASN A 111 1.72 9.87 -22.13
#